data_AF-A0A1B8UJV7-F1
#
_entry.id   AF-A0A1B8UJV7-F1
#
_cell.length_a   1.000
_cell.length_b   1.000
_cell.length_c   1.000
_cell.angle_alpha   90.00
_cell.angle_beta   90.00
_cell.angle_gamma   90.00
#
_symmetry.space_group_name_H-M   'P 1'
#
loop_
_entity.id
_entity.type
_entity.pdbx_description
1 polymer ?
#
loop_
_entity_poly.entity_id
_entity_poly.type
_entity_poly.pdbx_seq_one_letter_code
_entity_poly.pdbx_strand_id
1 'polypeptide(L)'
;MKFITEMELRNMYRLEPFTSYMVEHGSRLTPEARQFLTDRQITLSYGTQEQNQEPLPNPERQAKKPDWRRGKLRCQMQSVSALFLLTGQELLERDVLLAQKVLELSRQFSALQKREGGGTSTADLSFQGCTGITADVLFEDAGDCFEVTEFHIQLEKGREIALLHRLRCALRELGFAMLEAAAGSPPEKPEEPIVAGINFMINELSSLICRTTGGGTCQRQNPLHTAINS
;
A
#
# COMPACT_ATOMS: atom_id res chain seq x y z
N MET A 1 -14.66 -57.98 -6.73
CA MET A 1 -13.30 -57.47 -6.46
C MET A 1 -12.63 -57.21 -7.80
N LYS A 2 -12.16 -56.00 -8.03
CA LYS A 2 -11.54 -55.61 -9.31
C LYS A 2 -10.02 -55.73 -9.19
N PHE A 3 -9.36 -56.28 -10.20
CA PHE A 3 -7.90 -56.34 -10.24
C PHE A 3 -7.38 -55.26 -11.18
N ILE A 4 -6.46 -54.44 -10.69
CA ILE A 4 -5.74 -53.44 -11.48
C ILE A 4 -4.49 -54.11 -12.03
N THR A 5 -4.39 -54.16 -13.35
CA THR A 5 -3.31 -54.81 -14.08
C THR A 5 -2.22 -53.81 -14.49
N GLU A 6 -1.01 -54.32 -14.78
CA GLU A 6 0.08 -53.49 -15.30
C GLU A 6 -0.30 -52.80 -16.62
N MET A 7 -1.04 -53.48 -17.49
CA MET A 7 -1.43 -52.95 -18.79
C MET A 7 -2.32 -51.70 -18.65
N GLU A 8 -3.24 -51.71 -17.68
CA GLU A 8 -4.09 -50.56 -17.37
C GLU A 8 -3.26 -49.38 -16.87
N LEU A 9 -2.29 -49.62 -15.97
CA LEU A 9 -1.38 -48.58 -15.48
C LEU A 9 -0.49 -48.01 -16.59
N ARG A 10 0.03 -48.85 -17.49
CA ARG A 10 0.83 -48.43 -18.64
C ARG A 10 0.02 -47.56 -19.61
N ASN A 11 -1.23 -47.93 -19.87
CA ASN A 11 -2.09 -47.15 -20.75
C ASN A 11 -2.42 -45.79 -20.14
N MET A 12 -2.74 -45.73 -18.84
CA MET A 12 -2.94 -44.45 -18.14
C MET A 12 -1.67 -43.60 -18.18
N TYR A 13 -0.50 -44.19 -17.92
CA TYR A 13 0.78 -43.46 -17.87
C TYR A 13 1.22 -42.94 -19.25
N ARG A 14 0.80 -43.61 -20.34
CA ARG A 14 1.04 -43.15 -21.72
C ARG A 14 0.16 -41.96 -22.10
N LEU A 15 -1.06 -41.89 -21.55
CA LEU A 15 -1.98 -40.77 -21.79
C LEU A 15 -1.55 -39.55 -21.00
N GLU A 16 -1.22 -39.73 -19.72
CA GLU A 16 -0.77 -38.68 -18.83
C GLU A 16 0.19 -39.27 -17.79
N PRO A 17 1.49 -38.89 -17.79
CA PRO A 17 2.42 -39.36 -16.78
C PRO A 17 2.02 -38.89 -15.38
N PHE A 18 2.01 -39.82 -14.41
CA PHE A 18 1.65 -39.54 -13.02
C PHE A 18 2.74 -39.98 -12.05
N THR A 19 2.87 -39.27 -10.93
CA THR A 19 3.84 -39.55 -9.85
C THR A 19 3.19 -40.18 -8.62
N SER A 20 1.86 -40.25 -8.58
CA SER A 20 1.11 -40.93 -7.53
C SER A 20 -0.07 -41.72 -8.11
N TYR A 21 -0.42 -42.84 -7.48
CA TYR A 21 -1.53 -43.69 -7.89
C TYR A 21 -2.34 -44.13 -6.66
N MET A 22 -3.63 -43.79 -6.65
CA MET A 22 -4.56 -44.14 -5.58
C MET A 22 -5.30 -45.43 -5.94
N VAL A 23 -5.21 -46.44 -5.08
CA VAL A 23 -5.96 -47.69 -5.24
C VAL A 23 -7.35 -47.51 -4.64
N GLU A 24 -8.37 -47.57 -5.48
CA GLU A 24 -9.78 -47.49 -5.07
C GLU A 24 -10.17 -48.62 -4.10
N HIS A 25 -11.08 -48.32 -3.17
CA HIS A 25 -11.61 -49.30 -2.23
C HIS A 25 -12.25 -50.50 -2.96
N GLY A 26 -11.86 -51.71 -2.56
CA GLY A 26 -12.37 -52.95 -3.17
C GLY A 26 -11.60 -53.42 -4.42
N SER A 27 -10.54 -52.70 -4.80
CA SER A 27 -9.62 -53.07 -5.88
C SER A 27 -8.29 -53.62 -5.34
N ARG A 28 -7.67 -54.56 -6.05
CA ARG A 28 -6.34 -55.12 -5.74
C ARG A 28 -5.41 -54.97 -6.93
N LEU A 29 -4.14 -54.68 -6.68
CA LEU A 29 -3.11 -54.67 -7.73
C LEU A 29 -2.62 -56.09 -8.00
N THR A 30 -2.35 -56.42 -9.26
CA THR A 30 -1.56 -57.61 -9.58
C THR A 30 -0.09 -57.40 -9.17
N PRO A 31 0.69 -58.47 -8.96
CA PRO A 31 2.13 -58.35 -8.65
C PRO A 31 2.89 -57.51 -9.67
N GLU A 32 2.58 -57.70 -10.96
CA GLU A 32 3.14 -56.95 -12.09
C GLU A 32 2.77 -55.46 -12.04
N ALA A 33 1.53 -55.13 -11.70
CA ALA A 33 1.08 -53.75 -11.55
C ALA A 33 1.82 -53.03 -10.41
N ARG A 34 2.07 -53.73 -9.29
CA ARG A 34 2.84 -53.18 -8.17
C ARG A 34 4.32 -52.99 -8.54
N GLN A 35 4.91 -53.93 -9.29
CA GLN A 35 6.29 -53.82 -9.76
C GLN A 35 6.47 -52.60 -10.67
N PHE A 36 5.56 -52.41 -11.62
CA PHE A 36 5.59 -51.25 -12.54
C PHE A 36 5.59 -49.90 -11.81
N LEU A 37 4.77 -49.75 -10.76
CA LEU A 37 4.74 -48.53 -9.95
C LEU A 37 6.03 -48.33 -9.17
N THR A 38 6.64 -49.41 -8.69
CA THR A 38 7.90 -49.39 -7.95
C THR A 38 9.07 -48.98 -8.85
N ASP A 39 9.17 -49.57 -10.03
CA ASP A 39 10.22 -49.29 -11.02
C ASP A 39 10.20 -47.82 -11.50
N ARG A 40 9.01 -47.20 -11.50
CA ARG A 40 8.78 -45.81 -11.92
C ARG A 40 8.79 -44.81 -10.76
N GLN A 41 9.06 -45.24 -9.53
CA GLN A 41 9.01 -44.42 -8.31
C GLN A 41 7.66 -43.72 -8.09
N ILE A 42 6.56 -44.38 -8.48
CA ILE A 42 5.20 -43.84 -8.35
C ILE A 42 4.68 -44.14 -6.95
N THR A 43 4.24 -43.11 -6.23
CA THR A 43 3.77 -43.24 -4.84
C THR A 43 2.38 -43.88 -4.79
N LEU A 44 2.27 -44.98 -4.05
CA LEU A 44 1.04 -45.76 -3.88
C LEU A 44 0.28 -45.31 -2.62
N SER A 45 -0.98 -44.90 -2.77
CA SER A 45 -1.87 -44.60 -1.63
C SER A 45 -3.12 -45.49 -1.66
N TYR A 46 -3.51 -45.97 -0.48
CA TYR A 46 -4.77 -46.71 -0.29
C TYR A 46 -5.74 -45.77 0.41
N GLY A 47 -6.96 -45.62 -0.12
CA GLY A 47 -8.00 -44.88 0.58
C GLY A 47 -8.20 -45.52 1.96
N THR A 48 -7.94 -44.78 3.04
CA THR A 48 -8.39 -45.09 4.39
C THR A 48 -8.60 -43.73 5.06
N GLN A 49 -9.83 -43.43 5.47
CA GLN A 49 -10.09 -42.24 6.27
C GLN A 49 -9.50 -42.47 7.67
N GLU A 50 -8.48 -41.69 8.04
CA GLU A 50 -8.38 -40.88 9.27
C GLU A 50 -6.92 -40.53 9.64
N GLN A 51 -6.64 -39.22 9.54
CA GLN A 51 -5.78 -38.40 10.40
C GLN A 51 -4.45 -38.96 10.94
N ASN A 52 -3.33 -38.61 10.27
CA ASN A 52 -2.23 -37.88 10.90
C ASN A 52 -1.25 -37.30 9.86
N GLN A 53 -0.58 -36.22 10.24
CA GLN A 53 0.01 -35.18 9.40
C GLN A 53 1.29 -35.59 8.64
N GLU A 54 1.32 -35.34 7.33
CA GLU A 54 2.40 -34.61 6.64
C GLU A 54 1.75 -33.75 5.54
N PRO A 55 1.90 -32.41 5.55
CA PRO A 55 1.33 -31.57 4.50
C PRO A 55 2.25 -31.58 3.28
N LEU A 56 1.93 -32.40 2.27
CA LEU A 56 2.41 -32.20 0.91
C LEU A 56 1.87 -30.86 0.38
N PRO A 57 2.70 -30.02 -0.27
CA PRO A 57 2.27 -28.72 -0.75
C PRO A 57 1.35 -28.89 -1.96
N ASN A 58 0.04 -28.72 -1.76
CA ASN A 58 -0.94 -28.75 -2.83
C ASN A 58 -0.77 -27.47 -3.70
N PRO A 59 -0.36 -27.56 -4.99
CA PRO A 59 0.00 -26.39 -5.79
C PRO A 59 -1.19 -25.68 -6.45
N GLU A 60 -2.43 -26.03 -6.11
CA GLU A 60 -3.59 -25.40 -6.75
C GLU A 60 -4.65 -24.94 -5.75
N ARG A 61 -4.88 -23.62 -5.79
CA ARG A 61 -6.03 -22.87 -5.27
C ARG A 61 -5.96 -22.39 -3.82
N GLN A 62 -4.82 -21.81 -3.44
CA GLN A 62 -4.89 -20.48 -2.83
C GLN A 62 -4.84 -19.45 -3.96
N ALA A 63 -5.91 -19.31 -4.72
CA ALA A 63 -6.16 -18.04 -5.38
C ALA A 63 -6.35 -17.05 -4.23
N LYS A 64 -5.27 -16.37 -3.80
CA LYS A 64 -5.34 -15.26 -2.85
C LYS A 64 -6.45 -14.38 -3.37
N LYS A 65 -7.58 -14.35 -2.66
CA LYS A 65 -8.72 -13.48 -2.97
C LYS A 65 -8.11 -12.12 -3.28
N PRO A 66 -8.37 -11.51 -4.46
CA PRO A 66 -7.74 -10.26 -4.84
C PRO A 66 -7.95 -9.30 -3.67
N ASP A 67 -6.84 -8.86 -3.08
CA ASP A 67 -6.89 -8.00 -1.91
C ASP A 67 -7.38 -6.64 -2.39
N TRP A 68 -8.70 -6.48 -2.35
CA TRP A 68 -9.37 -5.28 -2.80
C TRP A 68 -8.88 -4.06 -2.01
N ARG A 69 -8.33 -4.23 -0.79
CA ARG A 69 -7.72 -3.14 -0.01
C ARG A 69 -6.45 -2.63 -0.68
N ARG A 70 -5.58 -3.54 -1.12
CA ARG A 70 -4.40 -3.17 -1.95
C ARG A 70 -4.80 -2.57 -3.28
N GLY A 71 -5.86 -3.07 -3.91
CA GLY A 71 -6.43 -2.48 -5.13
C GLY A 71 -6.93 -1.05 -4.90
N LYS A 72 -7.74 -0.85 -3.85
CA LYS A 72 -8.28 0.45 -3.41
C LYS A 72 -7.15 1.43 -3.11
N LEU A 73 -6.15 1.02 -2.32
CA LEU A 73 -4.99 1.84 -2.00
C LEU A 73 -4.26 2.29 -3.27
N ARG A 74 -4.02 1.38 -4.22
CA ARG A 74 -3.40 1.72 -5.50
C ARG A 74 -4.21 2.76 -6.28
N CYS A 75 -5.52 2.60 -6.37
CA CYS A 75 -6.40 3.57 -7.03
C CYS A 75 -6.35 4.93 -6.33
N GLN A 76 -6.33 4.96 -5.00
CA GLN A 76 -6.20 6.21 -4.22
C GLN A 76 -4.84 6.88 -4.45
N MET A 77 -3.75 6.12 -4.45
CA MET A 77 -2.41 6.63 -4.78
C MET A 77 -2.37 7.25 -6.17
N GLN A 78 -2.97 6.60 -7.18
CA GLN A 78 -3.09 7.15 -8.53
C GLN A 78 -3.94 8.42 -8.57
N SER A 79 -5.05 8.45 -7.83
CA SER A 79 -5.90 9.62 -7.72
C SER A 79 -5.16 10.81 -7.11
N VAL A 80 -4.37 10.58 -6.05
CA VAL A 80 -3.54 11.63 -5.42
C VAL A 80 -2.44 12.09 -6.38
N SER A 81 -1.77 11.18 -7.10
CA SER A 81 -0.78 11.55 -8.14
C SER A 81 -1.40 12.44 -9.21
N ALA A 82 -2.61 12.12 -9.69
CA ALA A 82 -3.31 12.97 -10.66
C ALA A 82 -3.71 14.32 -10.05
N LEU A 83 -4.13 14.35 -8.79
CA LEU A 83 -4.48 15.59 -8.08
C LEU A 83 -3.27 16.52 -7.91
N PHE A 84 -2.07 15.99 -7.66
CA PHE A 84 -0.84 16.78 -7.65
C PHE A 84 -0.60 17.48 -8.99
N LEU A 85 -0.72 16.75 -10.10
CA LEU A 85 -0.51 17.30 -11.45
C LEU A 85 -1.55 18.36 -11.80
N LEU A 86 -2.82 18.10 -11.50
CA LEU A 86 -3.90 19.06 -11.70
C LEU A 86 -3.68 20.33 -10.85
N THR A 87 -3.34 20.16 -9.58
CA THR A 87 -3.07 21.28 -8.67
C THR A 87 -1.88 22.10 -9.18
N GLY A 88 -0.79 21.45 -9.60
CA GLY A 88 0.36 22.12 -10.20
C GLY A 88 -0.01 22.90 -11.45
N GLN A 89 -0.79 22.32 -12.37
CA GLN A 89 -1.23 22.99 -13.60
C GLN A 89 -2.10 24.22 -13.31
N GLU A 90 -3.09 24.09 -12.41
CA GLU A 90 -3.96 25.22 -12.04
C GLU A 90 -3.20 26.36 -11.34
N LEU A 91 -2.12 26.03 -10.63
CA LEU A 91 -1.24 26.99 -9.98
C LEU A 91 -0.25 27.65 -10.95
N LEU A 92 0.17 26.99 -12.03
CA LEU A 92 1.10 27.58 -13.00
C LEU A 92 0.57 28.89 -13.61
N GLU A 93 -0.75 29.00 -13.76
CA GLU A 93 -1.41 30.20 -14.28
C GLU A 93 -1.57 31.32 -13.23
N ARG A 94 -1.27 31.03 -11.95
CA ARG A 94 -1.59 31.91 -10.82
C ARG A 94 -0.37 32.28 -9.98
N ASP A 95 0.37 31.28 -9.54
CA ASP A 95 1.55 31.42 -8.68
C ASP A 95 2.58 30.34 -9.06
N VAL A 96 3.52 30.73 -9.92
CA VAL A 96 4.55 29.83 -10.46
C VAL A 96 5.43 29.24 -9.36
N LEU A 97 5.73 30.00 -8.30
CA LEU A 97 6.56 29.53 -7.20
C LEU A 97 5.82 28.48 -6.37
N LEU A 98 4.54 28.70 -6.11
CA LEU A 98 3.70 27.72 -5.43
C LEU A 98 3.50 26.46 -6.28
N ALA A 99 3.29 26.62 -7.58
CA ALA A 99 3.21 25.49 -8.52
C ALA A 99 4.48 24.63 -8.50
N GLN A 100 5.66 25.26 -8.54
CA GLN A 100 6.95 24.57 -8.45
C GLN A 100 7.04 23.75 -7.16
N LYS A 101 6.65 24.31 -6.02
CA LYS A 101 6.65 23.61 -4.73
C LYS A 101 5.70 22.41 -4.72
N VAL A 102 4.49 22.54 -5.27
CA VAL A 102 3.56 21.40 -5.39
C VAL A 102 4.10 20.31 -6.31
N LEU A 103 4.73 20.66 -7.43
CA LEU A 103 5.31 19.68 -8.36
C LEU A 103 6.56 19.00 -7.79
N GLU A 104 7.32 19.69 -6.94
CA GLU A 104 8.41 19.12 -6.16
C GLU A 104 7.88 18.06 -5.17
N LEU A 105 6.82 18.37 -4.43
CA LEU A 105 6.13 17.39 -3.58
C LEU A 105 5.58 16.21 -4.40
N SER A 106 5.06 16.44 -5.61
CA SER A 106 4.59 15.37 -6.50
C SER A 106 5.72 14.38 -6.89
N ARG A 107 6.93 14.89 -7.09
CA ARG A 107 8.11 14.04 -7.39
C ARG A 107 8.50 13.22 -6.17
N GLN A 108 8.49 13.81 -4.98
CA GLN A 108 8.74 13.11 -3.72
C GLN A 108 7.69 12.03 -3.47
N PHE A 109 6.41 12.34 -3.68
CA PHE A 109 5.33 11.36 -3.60
C PHE A 109 5.60 10.18 -4.54
N SER A 110 5.95 10.45 -5.79
CA SER A 110 6.27 9.40 -6.77
C SER A 110 7.47 8.54 -6.36
N ALA A 111 8.49 9.14 -5.71
CA ALA A 111 9.63 8.40 -5.17
C ALA A 111 9.22 7.49 -4.01
N LEU A 112 8.37 7.97 -3.10
CA LEU A 112 7.79 7.18 -2.01
C LEU A 112 7.01 5.96 -2.55
N GLN A 113 6.31 6.09 -3.68
CA GLN A 113 5.58 4.99 -4.30
C GLN A 113 6.49 3.90 -4.90
N LYS A 114 7.66 4.28 -5.45
CA LYS A 114 8.53 3.40 -6.23
C LYS A 114 9.48 2.55 -5.39
N ARG A 115 9.67 2.88 -4.11
CA ARG A 115 10.55 2.16 -3.16
C ARG A 115 11.95 1.87 -3.74
N GLU A 116 12.52 2.82 -4.50
CA GLU A 116 13.92 2.76 -4.85
C GLU A 116 14.73 3.03 -3.57
N GLY A 117 15.31 1.97 -3.02
CA GLY A 117 16.28 2.01 -1.92
C GLY A 117 17.63 2.64 -2.30
N GLY A 118 17.61 3.66 -3.14
CA GLY A 118 18.72 4.57 -3.34
C GLY A 118 18.26 5.90 -2.81
N GLY A 119 18.87 6.36 -1.71
CA GLY A 119 18.49 7.61 -1.07
C GLY A 119 18.37 8.71 -2.12
N THR A 120 17.14 9.15 -2.40
CA THR A 120 16.93 10.51 -2.86
C THR A 120 17.56 11.35 -1.76
N SER A 121 18.74 11.89 -2.04
CA SER A 121 19.38 12.88 -1.20
C SER A 121 18.31 13.89 -0.81
N THR A 122 17.87 13.82 0.43
CA THR A 122 17.02 14.82 1.09
C THR A 122 17.75 16.16 1.23
N ALA A 123 18.90 16.31 0.55
CA ALA A 123 19.88 17.37 0.69
C ALA A 123 19.54 18.64 -0.10
N ASP A 124 18.51 18.64 -0.96
CA ASP A 124 18.18 19.82 -1.79
C ASP A 124 16.80 20.42 -1.52
N LEU A 125 16.09 19.91 -0.52
CA LEU A 125 14.78 20.40 -0.16
C LEU A 125 14.90 21.32 1.03
N SER A 126 14.96 22.62 0.76
CA SER A 126 14.78 23.64 1.79
C SER A 126 13.33 23.60 2.27
N PHE A 127 13.06 22.80 3.31
CA PHE A 127 11.83 22.90 4.09
C PHE A 127 11.75 24.33 4.62
N GLN A 128 10.83 25.11 4.07
CA GLN A 128 10.47 26.40 4.63
C GLN A 128 9.23 26.14 5.47
N GLY A 129 9.41 25.96 6.78
CA GLY A 129 8.29 25.75 7.69
C GLY A 129 7.47 27.01 7.94
N CYS A 130 6.52 26.91 8.87
CA CYS A 130 5.86 28.05 9.48
C CYS A 130 6.10 28.04 10.99
N THR A 131 5.78 29.12 11.70
CA THR A 131 6.03 29.18 13.16
C THR A 131 5.25 28.13 13.97
N GLY A 132 4.26 27.46 13.38
CA GLY A 132 3.49 26.38 14.00
C GLY A 132 3.88 24.96 13.54
N ILE A 133 4.66 24.82 12.47
CA ILE A 133 5.17 23.54 11.97
C ILE A 133 6.67 23.69 11.78
N THR A 134 7.37 23.25 12.80
CA THR A 134 8.83 23.26 12.90
C THR A 134 9.41 21.93 12.40
N ALA A 135 10.72 21.90 12.16
CA ALA A 135 11.38 20.76 11.53
C ALA A 135 11.36 19.46 12.39
N ASP A 136 11.16 19.59 13.70
CA ASP A 136 11.08 18.50 14.67
C ASP A 136 9.81 17.64 14.53
N VAL A 137 8.67 18.24 14.17
CA VAL A 137 7.39 17.52 14.02
C VAL A 137 7.07 17.18 12.56
N LEU A 138 8.04 17.37 11.66
CA LEU A 138 7.80 17.36 10.22
C LEU A 138 7.31 16.02 9.68
N PHE A 139 7.73 14.90 10.28
CA PHE A 139 7.33 13.55 9.88
C PHE A 139 6.17 12.98 10.72
N GLU A 140 5.67 13.76 11.67
CA GLU A 140 4.58 13.39 12.57
C GLU A 140 3.25 13.96 12.08
N ASP A 141 2.14 13.42 12.59
CA ASP A 141 0.83 14.04 12.39
C ASP A 141 0.73 15.30 13.24
N ALA A 142 1.23 16.40 12.68
CA ALA A 142 1.11 17.69 13.33
C ALA A 142 -0.33 18.22 13.23
N GLY A 143 -1.25 17.67 12.44
CA GLY A 143 -2.55 18.30 12.24
C GLY A 143 -2.45 19.67 11.53
N ASP A 144 -3.45 20.54 11.73
CA ASP A 144 -3.57 21.79 10.96
C ASP A 144 -2.97 23.02 11.65
N CYS A 145 -2.44 23.95 10.83
CA CYS A 145 -2.13 25.31 11.30
C CYS A 145 -3.40 26.03 11.77
N PHE A 146 -4.49 25.87 11.02
CA PHE A 146 -5.83 26.38 11.26
C PHE A 146 -6.82 25.68 10.31
N GLU A 147 -8.11 25.81 10.62
CA GLU A 147 -9.18 25.32 9.75
C GLU A 147 -9.35 26.23 8.53
N VAL A 148 -9.38 25.65 7.33
CA VAL A 148 -9.62 26.40 6.09
C VAL A 148 -11.13 26.54 5.89
N THR A 149 -11.64 27.75 6.17
CA THR A 149 -13.06 28.11 6.08
C THR A 149 -13.38 28.99 4.87
N GLU A 150 -14.66 29.33 4.69
CA GLU A 150 -15.15 30.23 3.64
C GLU A 150 -14.47 31.62 3.65
N PHE A 151 -14.00 32.08 4.81
CA PHE A 151 -13.26 33.33 4.92
C PHE A 151 -11.97 33.30 4.11
N HIS A 152 -11.25 32.17 4.14
CA HIS A 152 -9.95 32.05 3.50
C HIS A 152 -10.05 32.00 1.97
N ILE A 153 -11.17 31.50 1.43
CA ILE A 153 -11.38 31.48 -0.03
C ILE A 153 -11.78 32.85 -0.61
N GLN A 154 -12.15 33.81 0.24
CA GLN A 154 -12.44 35.20 -0.16
C GLN A 154 -11.18 36.08 -0.23
N LEU A 155 -10.04 35.59 0.28
CA LEU A 155 -8.76 36.27 0.18
C LEU A 155 -8.26 36.34 -1.27
N GLU A 156 -7.32 37.25 -1.55
CA GLU A 156 -6.72 37.40 -2.88
C GLU A 156 -6.18 36.07 -3.43
N LYS A 157 -5.52 35.27 -2.57
CA LYS A 157 -5.01 33.93 -2.89
C LYS A 157 -5.96 32.78 -2.50
N GLY A 158 -7.27 33.06 -2.47
CA GLY A 158 -8.27 32.11 -1.99
C GLY A 158 -8.36 30.83 -2.81
N ARG A 159 -8.12 30.91 -4.13
CA ARG A 159 -8.13 29.73 -5.02
C ARG A 159 -6.94 28.82 -4.75
N GLU A 160 -5.76 29.40 -4.55
CA GLU A 160 -4.52 28.72 -4.22
C GLU A 160 -4.67 28.00 -2.88
N ILE A 161 -5.22 28.68 -1.87
CA ILE A 161 -5.53 28.08 -0.56
C ILE A 161 -6.45 26.87 -0.72
N ALA A 162 -7.54 27.01 -1.48
CA ALA A 162 -8.49 25.92 -1.71
C ALA A 162 -7.84 24.72 -2.42
N LEU A 163 -6.99 24.97 -3.41
CA LEU A 163 -6.27 23.93 -4.15
C LEU A 163 -5.29 23.16 -3.25
N LEU A 164 -4.47 23.87 -2.48
CA LEU A 164 -3.55 23.27 -1.53
C LEU A 164 -4.30 22.49 -0.45
N HIS A 165 -5.40 23.03 0.07
CA HIS A 165 -6.21 22.39 1.09
C HIS A 165 -6.85 21.09 0.58
N ARG A 166 -7.38 21.09 -0.64
CA ARG A 166 -7.92 19.88 -1.28
C ARG A 166 -6.85 18.78 -1.38
N LEU A 167 -5.64 19.14 -1.82
CA LEU A 167 -4.52 18.21 -1.91
C LEU A 167 -4.10 17.68 -0.52
N ARG A 168 -4.06 18.55 0.49
CA ARG A 168 -3.78 18.18 1.88
C ARG A 168 -4.78 17.16 2.42
N CYS A 169 -6.09 17.37 2.19
CA CYS A 169 -7.13 16.43 2.61
C CYS A 169 -7.00 15.08 1.90
N ALA A 170 -6.72 15.07 0.59
CA ALA A 170 -6.53 13.83 -0.17
C ALA A 170 -5.33 13.00 0.34
N LEU A 171 -4.25 13.66 0.78
CA LEU A 171 -3.12 12.97 1.41
C LEU A 171 -3.47 12.38 2.78
N ARG A 172 -4.30 13.04 3.57
CA ARG A 172 -4.80 12.48 4.85
C ARG A 172 -5.63 11.23 4.64
N GLU A 173 -6.58 11.29 3.69
CA GLU A 173 -7.39 10.13 3.32
C GLU A 173 -6.52 8.97 2.86
N LEU A 174 -5.45 9.26 2.10
CA LEU A 174 -4.48 8.26 1.71
C LEU A 174 -3.72 7.66 2.90
N GLY A 175 -3.31 8.48 3.87
CA GLY A 175 -2.67 8.01 5.11
C GLY A 175 -3.53 6.98 5.85
N PHE A 176 -4.83 7.25 6.02
CA PHE A 176 -5.75 6.29 6.62
C PHE A 176 -5.97 5.04 5.76
N ALA A 177 -6.04 5.19 4.44
CA ALA A 177 -6.16 4.05 3.53
C ALA A 177 -4.95 3.11 3.59
N MET A 178 -3.75 3.65 3.85
CA MET A 178 -2.57 2.84 4.09
C MET A 178 -2.71 2.02 5.37
N LEU A 179 -3.10 2.65 6.47
CA LEU A 179 -3.35 1.96 7.74
C LEU A 179 -4.44 0.88 7.61
N GLU A 180 -5.50 1.14 6.83
CA GLU A 180 -6.57 0.16 6.54
C GLU A 180 -6.03 -1.06 5.76
N ALA A 181 -5.13 -0.84 4.79
CA ALA A 181 -4.49 -1.90 4.04
C ALA A 181 -3.51 -2.72 4.92
N ALA A 182 -2.82 -2.05 5.85
CA ALA A 182 -1.91 -2.64 6.84
C ALA A 182 -2.60 -3.65 7.75
N ALA A 183 -3.77 -3.28 8.27
CA ALA A 183 -4.51 -4.05 9.27
C ALA A 183 -4.96 -5.44 8.77
N GLY A 184 -4.84 -5.73 7.48
CA GLY A 184 -5.12 -7.04 6.88
C GLY A 184 -3.90 -7.96 6.70
N SER A 185 -2.68 -7.50 7.05
CA SER A 185 -1.43 -8.23 6.84
C SER A 185 -0.67 -8.42 8.17
N PRO A 186 0.13 -9.49 8.33
CA PRO A 186 1.02 -9.61 9.49
C PRO A 186 2.00 -8.42 9.54
N PRO A 187 2.49 -8.04 10.73
CA PRO A 187 3.31 -6.85 10.94
C PRO A 187 4.72 -7.06 10.38
N GLU A 188 4.84 -7.10 9.06
CA GLU A 188 6.09 -6.67 8.44
C GLU A 188 6.13 -5.14 8.57
N LYS A 189 7.30 -4.57 8.81
CA LYS A 189 7.51 -3.16 9.16
C LYS A 189 7.79 -2.20 7.96
N PRO A 190 7.25 -2.34 6.73
CA PRO A 190 7.60 -1.44 5.64
C PRO A 190 6.77 -0.15 5.55
N GLU A 191 5.78 0.07 6.42
CA GLU A 191 4.77 1.13 6.25
C GLU A 191 5.01 2.42 7.02
N GLU A 192 5.65 2.36 8.19
CA GLU A 192 6.07 3.52 8.99
C GLU A 192 6.80 4.60 8.16
N PRO A 193 7.78 4.28 7.28
CA PRO A 193 8.46 5.31 6.49
C PRO A 193 7.57 5.96 5.43
N ILE A 194 6.54 5.27 4.93
CA ILE A 194 5.64 5.84 3.92
C ILE A 194 4.62 6.76 4.60
N VAL A 195 4.07 6.36 5.76
CA VAL A 195 3.19 7.20 6.57
C VAL A 195 3.92 8.48 7.01
N ALA A 196 5.17 8.35 7.46
CA ALA A 196 6.03 9.50 7.78
C ALA A 196 6.24 10.42 6.56
N GLY A 197 6.44 9.86 5.36
CA GLY A 197 6.52 10.62 4.12
C GLY A 197 5.22 11.37 3.79
N ILE A 198 4.05 10.75 3.99
CA ILE A 198 2.75 11.39 3.81
C ILE A 198 2.57 12.55 4.80
N ASN A 199 2.94 12.35 6.07
CA ASN A 199 2.89 13.38 7.09
C ASN A 199 3.77 14.58 6.72
N PHE A 200 5.00 14.34 6.24
CA PHE A 200 5.86 15.39 5.69
C PHE A 200 5.15 16.25 4.64
N MET A 201 4.51 15.61 3.65
CA MET A 201 3.81 16.35 2.59
C MET A 201 2.61 17.13 3.12
N ILE A 202 1.86 16.58 4.08
CA ILE A 202 0.74 17.27 4.75
C ILE A 202 1.23 18.51 5.50
N ASN A 203 2.36 18.40 6.20
CA ASN A 203 2.96 19.46 6.98
C ASN A 203 3.55 20.57 6.10
N GLU A 204 4.16 20.20 4.97
CA GLU A 204 4.59 21.16 3.94
C GLU A 204 3.41 21.91 3.33
N LEU A 205 2.34 21.21 2.92
CA LEU A 205 1.14 21.86 2.40
C LEU A 205 0.50 22.78 3.43
N SER A 206 0.50 22.41 4.71
CA SER A 206 0.00 23.26 5.79
C SER A 206 0.83 24.52 5.97
N SER A 207 2.15 24.41 5.82
CA SER A 207 3.05 25.57 5.84
C SER A 207 2.86 26.47 4.62
N LEU A 208 2.65 25.90 3.44
CA LEU A 208 2.31 26.64 2.22
C LEU A 208 0.97 27.38 2.37
N ILE A 209 -0.08 26.71 2.86
CA ILE A 209 -1.38 27.34 3.12
C ILE A 209 -1.23 28.52 4.09
N CYS A 210 -0.49 28.34 5.18
CA CYS A 210 -0.25 29.39 6.17
C CYS A 210 0.47 30.61 5.56
N ARG A 211 1.49 30.40 4.72
CA ARG A 211 2.17 31.50 4.02
C ARG A 211 1.26 32.18 3.01
N THR A 212 0.49 31.40 2.25
CA THR A 212 -0.44 31.91 1.24
C THR A 212 -1.55 32.78 1.86
N THR A 213 -1.97 32.49 3.11
CA THR A 213 -2.91 33.35 3.84
C THR A 213 -2.33 34.71 4.28
N GLY A 214 -1.00 34.89 4.28
CA GLY A 214 -0.38 36.19 4.52
C GLY A 214 -0.20 36.62 5.99
N GLY A 215 -0.45 35.73 6.96
CA GLY A 215 -0.19 36.02 8.38
C GLY A 215 1.32 36.00 8.70
N GLY A 216 1.81 37.01 9.41
CA GLY A 216 3.22 37.07 9.86
C GLY A 216 3.60 36.00 10.89
N THR A 217 2.61 35.39 11.53
CA THR A 217 2.75 34.26 12.45
C THR A 217 1.67 33.21 12.17
N CYS A 218 2.03 31.94 12.34
CA CYS A 218 1.09 30.83 12.24
C CYS A 218 0.06 30.91 13.37
N GLN A 219 -1.22 30.73 13.03
CA GLN A 219 -2.35 30.77 13.97
C GLN A 219 -2.52 29.48 14.78
N ARG A 220 -1.64 28.50 14.55
CA ARG A 220 -1.62 27.28 15.34
C ARG A 220 -1.36 27.68 16.78
N GLN A 221 -2.39 27.57 17.62
CA GLN A 221 -2.28 27.90 19.03
C GLN A 221 -1.12 27.07 19.62
N ASN A 222 -0.08 27.75 20.09
CA ASN A 222 0.99 27.10 20.82
C ASN A 222 0.34 26.43 22.07
N PRO A 223 0.42 25.10 22.27
CA PRO A 223 -0.26 24.43 23.38
C PRO A 223 0.18 24.90 24.77
N LEU A 224 1.23 25.74 24.86
CA LEU A 224 1.77 26.25 26.11
C LEU A 224 1.00 27.45 26.71
N HIS A 225 -0.03 27.98 26.05
CA HIS A 225 -0.81 29.11 26.60
C HIS A 225 -2.24 28.79 27.06
N THR A 226 -2.71 27.55 26.92
CA THR A 226 -4.03 27.14 27.43
C THR A 226 -4.02 26.68 28.90
N ALA A 227 -2.87 26.62 29.56
CA ALA A 227 -2.76 26.14 30.95
C ALA A 227 -2.77 27.25 32.02
N ILE A 228 -2.98 28.54 31.67
CA ILE A 228 -2.98 29.63 32.68
C ILE A 228 -4.38 30.17 32.98
N ASN A 229 -5.42 29.83 32.19
CA ASN A 229 -6.78 30.30 32.44
C ASN A 229 -7.82 29.17 32.40
N SER A 230 -7.70 28.19 33.29
CA SER A 230 -8.80 27.30 33.69
C SER A 230 -8.64 26.88 35.14
#